data_AF-A0A671WCF1-F1
#
_entry.id   AF-A0A671WCF1-F1
#
_cell.length_a   1.000
_cell.length_b   1.000
_cell.length_c   1.000
_cell.angle_alpha   90.00
_cell.angle_beta   90.00
_cell.angle_gamma   90.00
#
_symmetry.space_group_name_H-M   'P 1'
#
loop_
_entity.id
_entity.type
_entity.pdbx_description
1 polymer ?
#
loop_
_entity_poly.entity_id
_entity_poly.type
_entity_poly.pdbx_seq_one_letter_code
_entity_poly.pdbx_strand_id
1 'polypeptide(L)'
;MSASLIRRGLELLSDDVKDVSKAKQKQQKKKQQTPSSATAMKLVSTNRQGVTKQVKRLQGRLGPGKSKATVKDKRIKSAVEEFRKKQGKSHLSDNLKYFLETGYKATDSETLKILNYNTGRRSRDHPERPAKKAKEPESLFTEAEFQQFQKEYFGRMVEEKK
;
A
#
# COMPACT_ATOMS: atom_id res chain seq x y z
N MET A 1 9.20 41.96 -7.19
CA MET A 1 9.24 41.04 -8.34
C MET A 1 8.53 41.70 -9.51
N SER A 2 9.19 41.89 -10.65
CA SER A 2 8.62 42.65 -11.77
C SER A 2 7.50 41.86 -12.48
N ALA A 3 6.35 42.48 -12.67
CA ALA A 3 5.18 41.87 -13.33
C ALA A 3 5.49 41.42 -14.78
N SER A 4 6.45 42.06 -15.44
CA SER A 4 6.96 41.65 -16.76
C SER A 4 7.64 40.27 -16.73
N LEU A 5 8.32 39.93 -15.64
CA LEU A 5 9.02 38.65 -15.50
C LEU A 5 8.05 37.50 -15.28
N ILE A 6 6.98 37.75 -14.51
CA ILE A 6 5.88 36.79 -14.29
C ILE A 6 5.11 36.55 -15.60
N ARG A 7 4.81 37.62 -16.36
CA ARG A 7 4.15 37.49 -17.67
C ARG A 7 4.99 36.68 -18.66
N ARG A 8 6.29 36.98 -18.76
CA ARG A 8 7.22 36.24 -19.62
C ARG A 8 7.38 34.78 -19.18
N GLY A 9 7.42 34.51 -17.88
CA GLY A 9 7.46 33.15 -17.34
C GLY A 9 6.21 32.34 -17.67
N LEU A 10 5.03 32.95 -17.56
CA LEU A 10 3.75 32.30 -17.92
C LEU A 10 3.61 32.09 -19.44
N GLU A 11 4.11 33.01 -20.26
CA GLU A 11 4.11 32.89 -21.71
C GLU A 11 4.97 31.70 -22.16
N LEU A 12 6.21 31.61 -21.67
CA LEU A 12 7.12 30.48 -21.93
C LEU A 12 6.54 29.14 -21.45
N LEU A 13 5.92 29.11 -20.27
CA LEU A 13 5.26 27.90 -19.75
C LEU A 13 4.04 27.50 -20.60
N SER A 14 3.31 28.47 -21.17
CA SER A 14 2.14 28.20 -21.98
C SER A 14 2.46 27.55 -23.33
N ASP A 15 3.64 27.82 -23.88
CA ASP A 15 4.13 27.19 -25.12
C ASP A 15 4.48 25.72 -24.89
N ASP A 16 5.14 25.39 -23.78
CA ASP A 16 5.46 24.00 -23.39
C ASP A 16 4.19 23.17 -23.10
N VAL A 17 3.19 23.77 -22.45
CA VAL A 17 1.91 23.09 -22.15
C VAL A 17 1.06 22.88 -23.41
N LYS A 18 1.06 23.84 -24.36
CA LYS A 18 0.33 23.71 -25.63
C LYS A 18 0.95 22.67 -26.57
N ASP A 19 2.27 22.45 -26.51
CA ASP A 19 2.92 21.45 -27.35
C ASP A 19 2.57 20.01 -26.96
N VAL A 20 2.12 19.71 -25.73
CA VAL A 20 1.66 18.35 -25.36
C VAL A 20 0.35 17.98 -26.08
N SER A 21 -0.55 18.94 -26.28
CA SER A 21 -1.83 18.73 -26.98
C SER A 21 -1.69 18.84 -28.50
N LYS A 22 -0.87 19.78 -29.00
CA LYS A 22 -0.60 19.96 -30.43
C LYS A 22 0.42 18.97 -31.00
N ALA A 23 1.33 18.39 -30.20
CA ALA A 23 2.25 17.35 -30.67
C ALA A 23 1.50 16.08 -31.11
N LYS A 24 0.41 15.70 -30.43
CA LYS A 24 -0.43 14.57 -30.88
C LYS A 24 -1.08 14.83 -32.25
N GLN A 25 -1.48 16.05 -32.55
CA GLN A 25 -2.09 16.42 -33.83
C GLN A 25 -1.05 16.71 -34.95
N LYS A 26 0.08 17.37 -34.64
CA LYS A 26 1.17 17.63 -35.59
C LYS A 26 1.95 16.36 -35.96
N GLN A 27 2.12 15.40 -35.04
CA GLN A 27 2.74 14.10 -35.34
C GLN A 27 1.85 13.19 -36.21
N GLN A 28 0.53 13.43 -36.26
CA GLN A 28 -0.36 12.76 -37.21
C GLN A 28 -0.30 13.38 -38.60
N LYS A 29 -0.16 14.72 -38.71
CA LYS A 29 -0.08 15.44 -40.00
C LYS A 29 1.27 15.35 -40.72
N LYS A 30 2.37 14.97 -40.05
CA LYS A 30 3.71 14.76 -40.66
C LYS A 30 4.07 13.28 -40.90
N LYS A 31 3.10 12.36 -40.91
CA LYS A 31 3.33 11.06 -41.54
C LYS A 31 3.22 11.29 -43.04
N GLN A 32 4.34 11.18 -43.77
CA GLN A 32 4.33 11.16 -45.23
C GLN A 32 3.28 10.14 -45.69
N GLN A 33 2.15 10.66 -46.17
CA GLN A 33 0.99 9.86 -46.50
C GLN A 33 1.34 9.10 -47.78
N THR A 34 1.34 7.76 -47.72
CA THR A 34 1.56 6.95 -48.91
C THR A 34 0.48 7.28 -49.95
N PRO A 35 0.84 7.41 -51.23
CA PRO A 35 -0.16 7.56 -52.27
C PRO A 35 -1.11 6.35 -52.24
N SER A 36 -2.42 6.60 -52.36
CA SER A 36 -3.41 5.52 -52.34
C SER A 36 -3.16 4.54 -53.50
N SER A 37 -3.66 3.31 -53.38
CA SER A 37 -3.54 2.29 -54.44
C SER A 37 -4.08 2.77 -55.79
N ALA A 38 -5.18 3.52 -55.78
CA ALA A 38 -5.74 4.11 -56.99
C ALA A 38 -4.81 5.16 -57.61
N THR A 39 -4.18 6.01 -56.80
CA THR A 39 -3.23 7.02 -57.29
C THR A 39 -1.94 6.37 -57.82
N ALA A 40 -1.45 5.33 -57.16
CA ALA A 40 -0.27 4.59 -57.60
C ALA A 40 -0.52 3.78 -58.88
N MET A 41 -1.75 3.28 -59.09
CA MET A 41 -2.12 2.61 -60.34
C MET A 41 -2.21 3.56 -61.53
N LYS A 42 -2.59 4.84 -61.34
CA LYS A 42 -2.57 5.85 -62.42
C LYS A 42 -1.17 6.10 -63.00
N LEU A 43 -0.13 5.88 -62.19
CA LEU A 43 1.28 5.99 -62.58
C LEU A 43 1.81 4.72 -63.29
N VAL A 44 1.05 3.62 -63.28
CA VAL A 44 1.44 2.36 -63.92
C VAL A 44 0.65 2.21 -65.23
N SER A 45 1.36 2.26 -66.35
CA SER A 45 0.77 2.33 -67.69
C SER A 45 0.28 0.99 -68.27
N THR A 46 0.42 -0.13 -67.55
CA THR A 46 0.13 -1.47 -68.09
C THR A 46 -0.56 -2.38 -67.08
N ASN A 47 -1.33 -3.37 -67.56
CA ASN A 47 -2.00 -4.41 -66.76
C ASN A 47 -1.30 -5.79 -66.84
N ARG A 48 0.04 -5.80 -66.97
CA ARG A 48 0.82 -7.03 -67.11
C ARG A 48 1.11 -7.70 -65.77
N GLN A 49 1.53 -8.97 -65.81
CA GLN A 49 2.05 -9.67 -64.63
C GLN A 49 3.27 -8.89 -64.07
N GLY A 50 3.17 -8.40 -62.83
CA GLY A 50 4.22 -7.59 -62.18
C GLY A 50 3.79 -6.17 -61.78
N VAL A 51 2.64 -5.69 -62.24
CA VAL A 51 2.06 -4.38 -61.87
C VAL A 51 1.89 -4.24 -60.36
N THR A 52 1.49 -5.30 -59.67
CA THR A 52 1.35 -5.31 -58.22
C THR A 52 2.69 -5.09 -57.50
N LYS A 53 3.82 -5.52 -58.07
CA LYS A 53 5.17 -5.25 -57.53
C LYS A 53 5.58 -3.79 -57.78
N GLN A 54 5.24 -3.22 -58.93
CA GLN A 54 5.49 -1.81 -59.25
C GLN A 54 4.66 -0.86 -58.37
N VAL A 55 3.37 -1.12 -58.22
CA VAL A 55 2.48 -0.38 -57.30
C VAL A 55 3.00 -0.44 -55.87
N LYS A 56 3.44 -1.61 -55.39
CA LYS A 56 4.05 -1.78 -54.06
C LYS A 56 5.37 -1.01 -53.89
N ARG A 57 6.16 -0.81 -54.96
CA ARG A 57 7.38 0.03 -54.93
C ARG A 57 7.02 1.51 -54.91
N LEU A 58 6.08 1.95 -55.73
CA LEU A 58 5.62 3.35 -55.83
C LEU A 58 4.92 3.83 -54.56
N GLN A 59 4.15 2.97 -53.90
CA GLN A 59 3.52 3.31 -52.62
C GLN A 59 4.54 3.55 -51.50
N GLY A 60 5.77 3.04 -51.65
CA GLY A 60 6.75 3.00 -50.58
C GLY A 60 6.27 2.12 -49.43
N ARG A 61 7.16 1.36 -48.80
CA ARG A 61 6.84 0.74 -47.51
C ARG A 61 6.80 1.87 -46.49
N LEU A 62 5.71 2.61 -46.40
CA LEU A 62 5.49 3.71 -45.44
C LEU A 62 4.44 3.37 -44.39
N GLY A 63 3.78 2.21 -44.54
CA GLY A 63 2.77 1.68 -43.63
C GLY A 63 3.30 0.86 -42.44
N PRO A 64 2.40 0.40 -41.54
CA PRO A 64 2.73 -0.32 -40.31
C PRO A 64 3.50 -1.65 -40.50
N GLY A 65 3.58 -2.18 -41.74
CA GLY A 65 4.37 -3.35 -42.12
C GLY A 65 5.78 -3.05 -42.64
N LYS A 66 6.36 -1.87 -42.37
CA LYS A 66 7.79 -1.63 -42.61
C LYS A 66 8.63 -2.59 -41.76
N SER A 67 9.67 -3.14 -42.35
CA SER A 67 10.78 -3.70 -41.60
C SER A 67 11.41 -2.60 -40.75
N LYS A 68 11.23 -2.68 -39.42
CA LYS A 68 11.97 -1.87 -38.44
C LYS A 68 13.31 -2.56 -38.09
N ALA A 69 13.96 -3.14 -39.09
CA ALA A 69 15.20 -3.90 -38.89
C ALA A 69 16.34 -3.00 -38.38
N THR A 70 16.38 -1.76 -38.83
CA THR A 70 17.38 -0.77 -38.41
C THR A 70 17.02 -0.10 -37.08
N VAL A 71 18.01 0.01 -36.18
CA VAL A 71 17.88 0.66 -34.86
C VAL A 71 17.37 2.11 -34.98
N LYS A 72 17.70 2.81 -36.07
CA LYS A 72 17.26 4.19 -36.36
C LYS A 72 15.74 4.35 -36.48
N ASP A 73 15.02 3.30 -36.86
CA ASP A 73 13.57 3.33 -37.03
C ASP A 73 12.79 2.90 -35.77
N LYS A 74 13.51 2.53 -34.70
CA LYS A 74 12.94 2.14 -33.42
C LYS A 74 12.84 3.36 -32.51
N ARG A 75 11.62 3.67 -32.05
CA ARG A 75 11.43 4.63 -30.96
C ARG A 75 11.96 3.99 -29.68
N ILE A 76 12.89 4.66 -29.00
CA ILE A 76 13.36 4.25 -27.68
C ILE A 76 12.17 4.32 -26.72
N LYS A 77 11.85 3.18 -26.10
CA LYS A 77 10.85 3.12 -25.04
C LYS A 77 11.56 3.25 -23.70
N SER A 78 10.93 3.94 -22.76
CA SER A 78 11.43 3.98 -21.39
C SER A 78 11.34 2.58 -20.77
N ALA A 79 12.42 2.14 -20.13
CA ALA A 79 12.44 0.88 -19.38
C ALA A 79 11.32 0.82 -18.33
N VAL A 80 10.98 1.97 -17.72
CA VAL A 80 9.90 2.08 -16.73
C VAL A 80 8.53 1.83 -17.37
N GLU A 81 8.31 2.32 -18.59
CA GLU A 81 7.04 2.06 -19.30
C GLU A 81 6.92 0.59 -19.72
N GLU A 82 8.01 -0.03 -20.17
CA GLU A 82 7.99 -1.46 -20.49
C GLU A 82 7.76 -2.32 -19.25
N PHE A 83 8.37 -1.95 -18.12
CA PHE A 83 8.11 -2.59 -16.84
C PHE A 83 6.63 -2.49 -16.46
N ARG A 84 6.04 -1.28 -16.48
CA ARG A 84 4.62 -1.07 -16.16
C ARG A 84 3.67 -1.84 -17.08
N LYS A 85 4.02 -2.03 -18.36
CA LYS A 85 3.22 -2.82 -19.31
C LYS A 85 3.31 -4.33 -19.07
N LYS A 86 4.44 -4.79 -18.52
CA LYS A 86 4.66 -6.19 -18.14
C LYS A 86 4.09 -6.50 -16.75
N GLN A 87 3.83 -5.48 -15.93
CA GLN A 87 3.17 -5.68 -14.65
C GLN A 87 1.76 -6.21 -14.86
N GLY A 88 1.42 -7.24 -14.08
CA GLY A 88 0.06 -7.77 -14.01
C GLY A 88 -0.89 -6.76 -13.37
N LYS A 89 -2.17 -7.15 -13.25
CA LYS A 89 -3.16 -6.35 -12.52
C LYS A 89 -2.67 -6.16 -11.07
N SER A 90 -2.65 -4.91 -10.59
CA SER A 90 -2.37 -4.64 -9.19
C SER A 90 -3.56 -5.05 -8.34
N HIS A 91 -3.32 -5.85 -7.31
CA HIS A 91 -4.34 -6.23 -6.32
C HIS A 91 -4.30 -5.33 -5.07
N LEU A 92 -3.59 -4.20 -5.13
CA LEU A 92 -3.44 -3.31 -3.97
C LEU A 92 -4.80 -2.79 -3.47
N SER A 93 -5.68 -2.35 -4.38
CA SER A 93 -7.02 -1.88 -4.04
C SER A 93 -7.87 -2.98 -3.40
N ASP A 94 -7.80 -4.19 -3.97
CA ASP A 94 -8.59 -5.34 -3.51
C ASP A 94 -8.13 -5.78 -2.12
N ASN A 95 -6.81 -5.77 -1.87
CA ASN A 95 -6.23 -6.09 -0.57
C ASN A 95 -6.57 -5.03 0.48
N LEU A 96 -6.47 -3.74 0.12
CA LEU A 96 -6.86 -2.65 1.03
C LEU A 96 -8.34 -2.74 1.38
N LYS A 97 -9.18 -3.02 0.39
CA LYS A 97 -10.60 -3.27 0.58
C LYS A 97 -10.83 -4.44 1.54
N TYR A 98 -10.16 -5.57 1.34
CA TYR A 98 -10.22 -6.71 2.25
C TYR A 98 -9.83 -6.38 3.71
N PHE A 99 -8.72 -5.66 3.90
CA PHE A 99 -8.25 -5.30 5.25
C PHE A 99 -9.10 -4.25 5.94
N LEU A 100 -9.67 -3.31 5.18
CA LEU A 100 -10.44 -2.19 5.74
C LEU A 100 -11.93 -2.51 5.88
N GLU A 101 -12.51 -3.33 5.02
CA GLU A 101 -13.92 -3.73 5.09
C GLU A 101 -14.20 -4.72 6.22
N THR A 102 -13.20 -5.52 6.61
CA THR A 102 -13.36 -6.51 7.67
C THR A 102 -13.20 -5.87 9.04
N GLY A 103 -14.21 -5.10 9.45
CA GLY A 103 -14.40 -4.63 10.81
C GLY A 103 -14.98 -5.69 11.76
N TYR A 104 -14.79 -6.98 11.50
CA TYR A 104 -15.30 -8.03 12.39
C TYR A 104 -14.51 -8.01 13.70
N LYS A 105 -15.05 -7.29 14.68
CA LYS A 105 -14.58 -7.35 16.06
C LYS A 105 -15.19 -8.61 16.67
N ALA A 106 -14.33 -9.51 17.15
CA ALA A 106 -14.79 -10.66 17.92
C ALA A 106 -15.57 -10.16 19.14
N THR A 107 -16.56 -10.95 19.58
CA THR A 107 -17.40 -10.60 20.72
C THR A 107 -16.52 -10.36 21.94
N ASP A 108 -16.85 -9.36 22.77
CA ASP A 108 -16.05 -9.02 23.96
C ASP A 108 -15.83 -10.23 24.89
N SER A 109 -16.79 -11.16 24.95
CA SER A 109 -16.66 -12.41 25.70
C SER A 109 -15.54 -13.32 25.16
N GLU A 110 -15.41 -13.43 23.84
CA GLU A 110 -14.39 -14.23 23.16
C GLU A 110 -13.01 -13.59 23.31
N THR A 111 -12.93 -12.27 23.18
CA THR A 111 -11.67 -11.52 23.37
C THR A 111 -11.18 -11.62 24.81
N LEU A 112 -12.07 -11.48 25.80
CA LEU A 112 -11.74 -11.69 27.22
C LEU A 112 -11.29 -13.12 27.50
N LYS A 113 -11.92 -14.12 26.89
CA LYS A 113 -11.51 -15.53 27.01
C LYS A 113 -10.09 -15.75 26.48
N ILE A 114 -9.77 -15.16 25.33
CA ILE A 114 -8.43 -15.23 24.73
C ILE A 114 -7.41 -14.52 25.63
N LEU A 115 -7.74 -13.35 26.16
CA LEU A 115 -6.86 -12.61 27.07
C LEU A 115 -6.57 -13.43 28.33
N ASN A 116 -7.60 -13.96 28.99
CA ASN A 116 -7.47 -14.76 30.21
C ASN A 116 -6.69 -16.07 29.99
N TYR A 117 -6.78 -16.67 28.80
CA TYR A 117 -5.97 -17.85 28.48
C TYR A 117 -4.49 -17.52 28.30
N ASN A 118 -4.19 -16.32 27.80
CA ASN A 118 -2.83 -15.88 27.53
C ASN A 118 -2.17 -15.16 28.71
N THR A 119 -2.94 -14.70 29.71
CA THR A 119 -2.38 -14.08 30.91
C THR A 119 -1.48 -15.06 31.66
N GLY A 120 -0.31 -14.61 32.09
CA GLY A 120 0.67 -15.47 32.77
C GLY A 120 1.37 -16.52 31.92
N ARG A 121 1.19 -16.58 30.59
CA ARG A 121 2.05 -17.41 29.71
C ARG A 121 3.50 -16.93 29.68
N ARG A 122 3.71 -15.62 29.81
CA ARG A 122 5.04 -15.03 29.94
C ARG A 122 5.22 -14.55 31.38
N SER A 123 6.44 -14.69 31.89
CA SER A 123 6.77 -14.26 33.26
C SER A 123 6.42 -12.79 33.54
N ARG A 124 6.58 -11.92 32.53
CA ARG A 124 6.23 -10.50 32.58
C ARG A 124 4.73 -10.20 32.65
N ASP A 125 3.88 -11.14 32.22
CA ASP A 125 2.43 -10.98 32.13
C ASP A 125 1.72 -11.62 33.33
N HIS A 126 2.46 -12.06 34.36
CA HIS A 126 1.86 -12.48 35.61
C HIS A 126 1.38 -11.25 36.38
N PRO A 127 0.13 -11.22 36.85
CA PRO A 127 -0.29 -10.18 37.77
C PRO A 127 0.55 -10.27 39.04
N GLU A 128 0.89 -9.11 39.61
CA GLU A 128 1.54 -9.07 40.91
C GLU A 128 0.67 -9.79 41.93
N ARG A 129 1.25 -10.75 42.64
CA ARG A 129 0.53 -11.47 43.69
C ARG A 129 0.18 -10.46 44.77
N PRO A 130 -1.07 -10.43 45.25
CA PRO A 130 -1.41 -9.56 46.36
C PRO A 130 -0.47 -9.84 47.52
N ALA A 131 0.09 -8.78 48.10
CA ALA A 131 0.97 -8.90 49.25
C ALA A 131 0.27 -9.75 50.31
N LYS A 132 0.95 -10.80 50.78
CA LYS A 132 0.43 -11.59 51.90
C LYS A 132 0.28 -10.61 53.06
N LYS A 133 -0.96 -10.36 53.48
CA LYS A 133 -1.22 -9.59 54.70
C LYS A 133 -0.39 -10.24 55.81
N ALA A 134 0.36 -9.41 56.54
CA ALA A 134 1.08 -9.89 57.71
C ALA A 134 0.04 -10.59 58.59
N LYS A 135 0.27 -11.87 58.88
CA LYS A 135 -0.52 -12.55 59.89
C LYS A 135 -0.24 -11.81 61.19
N GLU A 136 -1.29 -11.36 61.86
CA GLU A 136 -1.17 -10.85 63.21
C GLU A 136 -0.49 -11.95 64.05
N PRO A 137 0.39 -11.59 65.01
CA PRO A 137 1.03 -12.57 65.85
C PRO A 137 -0.07 -13.33 66.59
N GLU A 138 -0.32 -14.57 66.18
CA GLU A 138 -1.22 -15.48 66.89
C GLU A 138 -0.62 -15.68 68.29
N SER A 139 -1.25 -15.10 69.31
CA SER A 139 -0.89 -15.37 70.70
C SER A 139 -1.06 -16.87 70.95
N LEU A 140 0.00 -17.54 71.39
CA LEU A 140 -0.04 -18.95 71.75
C LEU A 140 -0.93 -19.24 72.95
N PHE A 141 -1.25 -18.20 73.73
CA PHE A 141 -2.12 -18.29 74.88
C PHE A 141 -3.46 -17.62 74.58
N THR A 142 -4.52 -18.33 74.89
CA THR A 142 -5.85 -17.73 74.95
C THR A 142 -5.99 -16.91 76.23
N GLU A 143 -6.80 -15.85 76.19
CA GLU A 143 -7.06 -15.02 77.38
C GLU A 143 -7.60 -15.86 78.55
N ALA A 144 -8.36 -16.92 78.26
CA ALA A 144 -8.86 -17.86 79.26
C ALA A 144 -7.73 -18.65 79.97
N GLU A 145 -6.72 -19.10 79.23
CA GLU A 145 -5.54 -19.77 79.79
C GLU A 145 -4.73 -18.81 80.66
N PHE A 146 -4.63 -17.54 80.26
CA PHE A 146 -3.96 -16.52 81.05
C PHE A 146 -4.68 -16.25 82.38
N GLN A 147 -6.02 -16.19 82.38
CA GLN A 147 -6.81 -16.03 83.60
C GLN A 147 -6.67 -17.23 84.54
N GLN A 148 -6.61 -18.45 84.00
CA GLN A 148 -6.35 -19.66 84.80
C GLN A 148 -4.96 -19.60 85.44
N PHE A 149 -3.93 -19.24 84.67
CA PHE A 149 -2.57 -19.04 85.18
C PHE A 149 -2.52 -17.99 86.30
N GLN A 150 -3.20 -16.85 86.13
CA GLN A 150 -3.28 -15.81 87.15
C GLN A 150 -3.89 -16.32 88.46
N LYS A 151 -4.98 -17.08 88.37
CA LYS A 151 -5.65 -17.67 89.54
C LYS A 151 -4.76 -18.71 90.23
N GLU A 152 -4.05 -19.53 89.46
CA GLU A 152 -3.20 -20.59 89.99
C GLU A 152 -1.95 -20.03 90.72
N TYR A 153 -1.31 -19.02 90.15
CA TYR A 153 -0.05 -18.48 90.70
C TYR A 153 -0.23 -17.31 91.68
N PHE A 154 -1.21 -16.43 91.47
CA PHE A 154 -1.38 -15.22 92.27
C PHE A 154 -2.62 -15.25 93.18
N GLY A 155 -3.50 -16.25 93.02
CA GLY A 155 -4.68 -16.44 93.86
C GLY A 155 -5.73 -15.32 93.79
N ARG A 156 -5.59 -14.33 92.89
CA ARG A 156 -6.47 -13.17 92.72
C ARG A 156 -6.51 -12.74 91.24
N MET A 157 -7.67 -12.27 90.78
CA MET A 157 -7.82 -11.62 89.47
C MET A 157 -7.35 -10.16 89.58
N VAL A 158 -6.53 -9.69 88.63
CA VAL A 158 -5.91 -8.34 88.68
C VAL A 158 -6.94 -7.20 88.48
N GLU A 159 -8.18 -7.50 88.07
CA GLU A 159 -9.21 -6.49 87.78
C GLU A 159 -9.99 -5.97 89.01
N GLU A 160 -9.76 -6.51 90.22
CA GLU A 160 -10.50 -6.11 91.43
C GLU A 160 -9.86 -4.97 92.23
N LYS A 161 -9.03 -4.11 91.61
CA LYS A 161 -8.57 -2.87 92.26
C LYS A 161 -9.19 -1.65 91.60
N LYS A 162 -10.36 -1.25 92.12
CA LYS A 162 -10.84 0.13 92.16
C LYS A 162 -10.58 0.71 93.54
#